data_AF-A0A433TDP5-F1
#
_entry.id   AF-A0A433TDP5-F1
#
_cell.length_a   1.000
_cell.length_b   1.000
_cell.length_c   1.000
_cell.angle_alpha   90.00
_cell.angle_beta   90.00
_cell.angle_gamma   90.00
#
_symmetry.space_group_name_H-M   'P 1'
#
loop_
_entity.id
_entity.type
_entity.pdbx_description
1 polymer ?
#
loop_
_entity_poly.entity_id
_entity_poly.type
_entity_poly.pdbx_seq_one_letter_code
_entity_poly.pdbx_strand_id
1 'polypeptide(L)'
;MYQRYRQDQEKMAAPKLRCVLFLGSTREGRLGLRVAKFMASQLEKRNYQVDIFGIYGGMRAAMQLRAFLSELGTLSVSNIFGIPEVHKALSEDGSPLSDHMEKGADKLLAQLDWMAWAMKNHRDTQGLPK
;
A
#
# COMPACT_ATOMS: atom_id res chain seq x y z
N MET A 1 9.80 17.63 -4.94
CA MET A 1 10.07 17.28 -3.53
C MET A 1 10.13 15.77 -3.32
N TYR A 2 9.07 15.02 -3.60
CA TYR A 2 9.05 13.55 -3.43
C TYR A 2 10.09 12.78 -4.27
N GLN A 3 10.33 13.17 -5.53
CA GLN A 3 11.37 12.53 -6.37
C GLN A 3 12.79 12.68 -5.82
N ARG A 4 13.10 13.84 -5.22
CA ARG A 4 14.39 14.09 -4.56
C ARG A 4 14.52 13.27 -3.27
N TYR A 5 13.44 13.19 -2.49
CA TYR A 5 13.36 12.32 -1.32
C TYR A 5 13.67 10.86 -1.66
N ARG A 6 13.07 10.33 -2.72
CA ARG A 6 13.31 8.96 -3.18
C ARG A 6 14.77 8.74 -3.61
N GLN A 7 15.36 9.68 -4.36
CA GLN A 7 16.78 9.59 -4.73
C GLN A 7 17.71 9.62 -3.52
N ASP A 8 17.38 10.41 -2.49
CA ASP A 8 18.15 10.45 -1.24
C ASP A 8 18.03 9.12 -0.47
N GLN A 9 16.85 8.48 -0.51
CA GLN A 9 16.62 7.15 0.09
C GLN A 9 17.26 6.01 -0.72
N GLU A 10 17.32 6.07 -2.05
CA GLU A 10 17.99 5.07 -2.89
C GLU A 10 19.52 5.11 -2.72
N LYS A 11 20.09 6.27 -2.35
CA LYS A 11 21.52 6.45 -2.06
C LYS A 11 21.93 5.98 -0.66
N MET A 12 21.03 6.07 0.32
CA MET A 12 21.21 5.38 1.59
C MET A 12 20.91 3.89 1.35
N ALA A 13 21.71 2.97 1.88
CA ALA A 13 21.38 1.54 1.84
C ALA A 13 20.20 1.26 2.79
N ALA A 14 19.04 1.84 2.49
CA ALA A 14 17.96 2.01 3.41
C ALA A 14 17.26 0.65 3.65
N PRO A 15 16.99 0.29 4.91
CA PRO A 15 16.39 -0.99 5.25
C PRO A 15 15.00 -1.13 4.62
N LYS A 16 14.69 -2.33 4.12
CA LYS A 16 13.41 -2.67 3.49
C LYS A 16 12.25 -2.42 4.44
N LEU A 17 11.31 -1.53 4.09
CA LEU A 17 10.10 -1.30 4.87
C LEU A 17 9.13 -2.47 4.72
N ARG A 18 8.38 -2.79 5.77
CA ARG A 18 7.36 -3.85 5.76
C ARG A 18 5.97 -3.24 5.62
N CYS A 19 5.16 -3.79 4.72
CA CYS A 19 3.77 -3.38 4.50
C CYS A 19 2.85 -4.61 4.61
N VAL A 20 1.80 -4.49 5.41
CA VAL A 20 0.73 -5.49 5.47
C VAL A 20 -0.39 -5.06 4.54
N LEU A 21 -0.70 -5.89 3.53
CA LEU A 21 -1.77 -5.62 2.57
C LEU A 21 -2.98 -6.48 2.90
N PHE A 22 -4.07 -5.86 3.34
CA PHE A 22 -5.33 -6.56 3.60
C PHE A 22 -6.17 -6.72 2.33
N LEU A 23 -6.38 -7.95 1.90
CA LEU A 23 -7.27 -8.31 0.81
C LEU A 23 -8.72 -8.40 1.27
N GLY A 24 -9.53 -7.59 0.61
CA GLY A 24 -10.95 -7.44 0.78
C GLY A 24 -11.86 -8.53 0.19
N SER A 25 -11.54 -9.84 0.16
CA SER A 25 -12.46 -10.79 -0.50
C SER A 25 -12.20 -12.26 -0.14
N THR A 26 -13.19 -13.16 -0.31
CA THR A 26 -13.18 -14.56 0.21
C THR A 26 -13.55 -15.66 -0.79
N ARG A 27 -14.05 -15.29 -1.98
CA ARG A 27 -14.48 -16.23 -3.02
C ARG A 27 -13.30 -16.69 -3.89
N GLU A 28 -13.34 -17.89 -4.45
CA GLU A 28 -12.39 -18.30 -5.50
C GLU A 28 -12.67 -17.58 -6.84
N GLY A 29 -11.64 -17.42 -7.68
CA GLY A 29 -11.76 -16.72 -8.98
C GLY A 29 -12.06 -15.21 -8.90
N ARG A 30 -11.99 -14.63 -7.70
CA ARG A 30 -12.39 -13.24 -7.42
C ARG A 30 -11.45 -12.19 -8.04
N LEU A 31 -12.05 -11.07 -8.43
CA LEU A 31 -11.32 -9.90 -8.94
C LEU A 31 -10.38 -9.27 -7.89
N GLY A 32 -10.67 -9.42 -6.59
CA GLY A 32 -9.85 -8.86 -5.51
C GLY A 32 -8.41 -9.39 -5.51
N LEU A 33 -8.17 -10.63 -5.95
CA LEU A 33 -6.81 -11.17 -6.07
C LEU A 33 -5.99 -10.42 -7.13
N ARG A 34 -6.62 -10.00 -8.23
CA ARG A 34 -5.96 -9.19 -9.27
C ARG A 34 -5.48 -7.86 -8.69
N VAL A 35 -6.32 -7.21 -7.88
CA VAL A 35 -5.97 -5.96 -7.17
C VAL A 35 -4.85 -6.18 -6.17
N ALA A 36 -4.89 -7.27 -5.38
CA ALA A 36 -3.83 -7.56 -4.42
C ALA A 36 -2.47 -7.80 -5.09
N LYS A 37 -2.43 -8.57 -6.18
CA LYS A 37 -1.22 -8.79 -6.98
C LYS A 37 -0.70 -7.48 -7.57
N PHE A 38 -1.60 -6.66 -8.13
CA PHE A 38 -1.24 -5.35 -8.65
C PHE A 38 -0.60 -4.47 -7.56
N MET A 39 -1.27 -4.27 -6.43
CA MET A 39 -0.77 -3.43 -5.34
C MET A 39 0.52 -3.97 -4.72
N ALA A 40 0.64 -5.29 -4.57
CA ALA A 40 1.88 -5.93 -4.12
C ALA A 40 3.03 -5.63 -5.08
N SER A 41 2.82 -5.77 -6.40
CA SER A 41 3.86 -5.45 -7.39
C SER A 41 4.30 -3.98 -7.33
N GLN A 42 3.36 -3.05 -7.09
CA GLN A 42 3.66 -1.62 -7.00
C GLN A 42 4.41 -1.26 -5.70
N LEU A 43 4.14 -1.98 -4.60
CA LEU A 43 4.87 -1.85 -3.35
C LEU A 43 6.27 -2.47 -3.44
N GLU A 44 6.41 -3.64 -4.06
CA GLU A 44 7.69 -4.32 -4.28
C GLU A 44 8.63 -3.48 -5.16
N LYS A 45 8.11 -2.83 -6.21
CA LYS A 45 8.85 -1.82 -7.02
C LYS A 45 9.38 -0.65 -6.19
N ARG A 46 8.81 -0.39 -5.01
CA ARG A 46 9.24 0.65 -4.06
C ARG A 46 10.12 0.10 -2.93
N ASN A 47 10.65 -1.12 -3.08
CA ASN A 47 11.47 -1.78 -2.07
C ASN A 47 10.73 -2.02 -0.74
N TYR A 48 9.45 -2.41 -0.81
CA TYR A 48 8.72 -2.93 0.34
C TYR A 48 8.77 -4.46 0.42
N GLN A 49 8.73 -4.99 1.63
CA GLN A 49 8.36 -6.37 1.92
C GLN A 49 6.87 -6.40 2.20
N VAL A 50 6.12 -7.18 1.41
CA VAL A 50 4.65 -7.19 1.48
C VAL A 50 4.16 -8.52 2.03
N ASP A 51 3.37 -8.46 3.10
CA ASP A 51 2.66 -9.61 3.65
C ASP A 51 1.16 -9.44 3.39
N ILE A 52 0.53 -10.36 2.64
CA ILE A 52 -0.90 -10.25 2.26
C ILE A 52 -1.77 -11.01 3.26
N PHE A 53 -2.75 -10.33 3.86
CA PHE A 53 -3.68 -10.88 4.84
C PHE A 53 -5.14 -10.77 4.37
N GLY A 54 -6.06 -11.53 4.97
CA GLY A 54 -7.50 -11.33 4.74
C GLY A 54 -8.11 -12.09 3.57
N ILE A 55 -7.41 -13.12 3.04
CA ILE A 55 -7.93 -14.04 2.00
C ILE A 55 -9.31 -14.65 2.34
N TYR A 56 -9.74 -14.59 3.62
CA TYR A 56 -10.95 -15.22 4.16
C TYR A 56 -12.00 -14.28 4.79
N GLY A 57 -11.90 -12.93 4.74
CA GLY A 57 -12.96 -12.08 5.34
C GLY A 57 -13.22 -10.69 4.76
N GLY A 58 -12.62 -10.36 3.62
CA GLY A 58 -12.40 -8.96 3.30
C GLY A 58 -13.54 -8.21 2.60
N MET A 59 -13.47 -6.88 2.69
CA MET A 59 -14.37 -5.78 2.30
C MET A 59 -15.16 -5.20 3.48
N ARG A 60 -15.91 -6.03 4.24
CA ARG A 60 -16.56 -5.54 5.48
C ARG A 60 -15.57 -5.23 6.60
N ALA A 61 -14.45 -5.95 6.64
CA ALA A 61 -13.37 -5.68 7.59
C ALA A 61 -12.59 -4.40 7.26
N ALA A 62 -12.52 -3.96 5.99
CA ALA A 62 -11.60 -2.87 5.58
C ALA A 62 -12.01 -1.50 6.13
N MET A 63 -13.30 -1.16 6.12
CA MET A 63 -13.77 0.09 6.73
C MET A 63 -13.63 0.07 8.25
N GLN A 64 -13.90 -1.08 8.87
CA GLN A 64 -13.70 -1.27 10.31
C GLN A 64 -12.21 -1.21 10.69
N LEU A 65 -11.33 -1.74 9.83
CA LEU A 65 -9.88 -1.67 10.00
C LEU A 65 -9.39 -0.23 9.98
N ARG A 66 -9.93 0.65 9.13
CA ARG A 66 -9.51 2.07 9.13
C ARG A 66 -9.83 2.76 10.45
N ALA A 67 -11.03 2.54 10.99
CA ALA A 67 -11.42 3.07 12.29
C ALA A 67 -10.57 2.45 13.41
N PHE A 68 -10.47 1.12 13.44
CA PHE A 68 -9.73 0.36 14.45
C PHE A 68 -8.23 0.68 14.49
N LEU A 69 -7.57 0.73 13.34
CA LEU A 69 -6.14 1.03 13.26
C LEU A 69 -5.86 2.50 13.62
N SER A 70 -6.83 3.41 13.52
CA SER A 70 -6.66 4.79 13.98
C SER A 70 -6.55 4.86 15.50
N GLU A 71 -7.29 4.01 16.23
CA GLU A 71 -7.16 3.88 17.70
C GLU A 71 -5.81 3.30 18.13
N LEU A 72 -5.18 2.49 17.28
CA LEU A 72 -3.83 1.97 17.48
C LEU A 72 -2.73 2.98 17.06
N GLY A 73 -3.10 4.23 16.76
CA GLY A 73 -2.17 5.28 16.37
C GLY A 73 -1.62 5.16 14.95
N THR A 74 -2.23 4.34 14.08
CA THR A 74 -1.82 4.30 12.67
C THR A 74 -2.42 5.50 11.92
N LEU A 75 -1.55 6.32 11.35
CA LEU A 75 -1.96 7.50 10.61
C LEU A 75 -2.38 7.12 9.19
N SER A 76 -3.63 7.39 8.82
CA SER A 76 -4.12 7.12 7.47
C SER A 76 -3.63 8.18 6.47
N VAL A 77 -3.33 7.75 5.24
CA VAL A 77 -3.13 8.68 4.12
C VAL A 77 -4.46 9.22 3.60
N SER A 78 -4.46 10.45 3.11
CA SER A 78 -5.68 11.11 2.62
C SER A 78 -6.21 10.48 1.33
N ASN A 79 -5.33 10.03 0.43
CA ASN A 79 -5.74 9.49 -0.85
C ASN A 79 -6.42 8.13 -0.70
N ILE A 80 -7.49 7.90 -1.46
CA ILE A 80 -8.17 6.61 -1.60
C ILE A 80 -8.22 6.30 -3.10
N PHE A 81 -7.72 5.13 -3.49
CA PHE A 81 -7.74 4.71 -4.89
C PHE A 81 -8.83 3.66 -5.14
N GLY A 82 -9.90 4.07 -5.79
CA GLY A 82 -11.01 3.20 -6.18
C GLY A 82 -10.81 2.62 -7.59
N ILE A 83 -11.18 1.35 -7.78
CA ILE A 83 -11.14 0.66 -9.08
C ILE A 83 -12.55 0.13 -9.37
N PRO A 84 -13.42 0.93 -10.03
CA PRO A 84 -14.83 0.57 -10.21
C PRO A 84 -15.03 -0.72 -11.02
N GLU A 85 -14.27 -0.89 -12.11
CA GLU A 85 -14.38 -2.03 -13.02
C GLU A 85 -13.06 -2.82 -13.09
N VAL A 86 -12.75 -3.56 -12.01
CA VAL A 86 -11.49 -4.30 -11.90
C VAL A 86 -11.23 -5.23 -13.10
N HIS A 87 -12.26 -5.85 -13.66
CA HIS A 87 -12.14 -6.78 -14.79
C HIS A 87 -11.69 -6.10 -16.09
N LYS A 88 -11.93 -4.80 -16.26
CA LYS A 88 -11.45 -3.99 -17.39
C LYS A 88 -10.11 -3.32 -17.10
N ALA A 89 -9.81 -3.11 -15.81
CA ALA A 89 -8.62 -2.38 -15.38
C ALA A 89 -7.40 -3.29 -15.15
N LEU A 90 -7.62 -4.55 -14.77
CA LEU A 90 -6.57 -5.52 -14.40
C LEU A 90 -6.83 -6.90 -15.05
N SER A 91 -5.77 -7.49 -15.61
CA SER A 91 -5.74 -8.89 -16.06
C SER A 91 -5.67 -9.88 -14.89
N GLU A 92 -5.75 -11.18 -15.18
CA GLU A 92 -5.79 -12.26 -14.18
C GLU A 92 -4.53 -12.40 -13.32
N ASP A 93 -3.39 -12.02 -13.89
CA ASP A 93 -2.10 -11.92 -13.23
C ASP A 93 -1.97 -10.65 -12.36
N GLY A 94 -2.90 -9.68 -12.49
CA GLY A 94 -2.85 -8.40 -11.80
C GLY A 94 -2.06 -7.32 -12.56
N SER A 95 -1.74 -7.54 -13.84
CA SER A 95 -1.12 -6.51 -14.67
C SER A 95 -2.12 -5.41 -15.04
N PRO A 96 -1.70 -4.12 -15.06
CA PRO A 96 -2.57 -3.02 -15.46
C PRO A 96 -2.87 -3.05 -16.95
N LEU A 97 -4.15 -2.92 -17.30
CA LEU A 97 -4.63 -2.81 -18.68
C LEU A 97 -4.76 -1.36 -19.14
N SER A 98 -4.54 -0.38 -18.24
CA SER A 98 -4.60 1.05 -18.55
C SER A 98 -3.61 1.86 -17.73
N ASP A 99 -3.08 2.94 -18.30
CA ASP A 99 -2.12 3.85 -17.66
C ASP A 99 -2.68 4.57 -16.42
N HIS A 100 -4.01 4.69 -16.32
CA HIS A 100 -4.66 5.29 -15.17
C HIS A 100 -4.40 4.50 -13.88
N MET A 101 -4.24 3.18 -13.98
CA MET A 101 -4.02 2.30 -12.83
C MET A 101 -2.70 2.62 -12.12
N GLU A 102 -1.62 2.75 -12.88
CA GLU A 102 -0.32 3.06 -12.30
C GLU A 102 -0.29 4.47 -11.71
N LYS A 103 -0.87 5.46 -12.40
CA LYS A 103 -0.95 6.84 -11.91
C LYS A 103 -1.80 6.96 -10.63
N GLY A 104 -2.91 6.23 -10.56
CA GLY A 104 -3.78 6.21 -9.38
C GLY A 104 -3.11 5.56 -8.17
N ALA A 105 -2.47 4.41 -8.38
CA ALA A 105 -1.69 3.73 -7.35
C ALA A 105 -0.48 4.56 -6.90
N ASP A 106 0.23 5.21 -7.82
CA ASP A 106 1.39 6.05 -7.53
C ASP A 106 1.02 7.18 -6.56
N LYS A 107 -0.10 7.87 -6.77
CA LYS A 107 -0.57 8.92 -5.87
C LYS A 107 -0.81 8.42 -4.44
N LEU A 108 -1.43 7.25 -4.29
CA LEU A 108 -1.66 6.63 -2.99
C LEU A 108 -0.34 6.22 -2.32
N LEU A 109 0.49 5.49 -3.07
CA LEU A 109 1.72 4.92 -2.56
C LEU A 109 2.78 5.98 -2.28
N ALA A 110 2.80 7.09 -3.01
CA ALA A 110 3.72 8.20 -2.73
C ALA A 110 3.44 8.84 -1.37
N GLN A 111 2.17 9.03 -1.01
CA GLN A 111 1.78 9.54 0.30
C GLN A 111 2.13 8.54 1.41
N LEU A 112 1.82 7.25 1.19
CA LEU A 112 2.13 6.19 2.14
C LEU A 112 3.63 6.07 2.39
N ASP A 113 4.42 6.08 1.32
CA ASP A 113 5.86 5.92 1.35
C ASP A 113 6.55 7.08 2.07
N TRP A 114 6.16 8.31 1.73
CA TRP A 114 6.69 9.49 2.41
C TRP A 114 6.39 9.47 3.92
N MET A 115 5.15 9.14 4.30
CA MET A 115 4.77 9.06 5.72
C MET A 115 5.49 7.93 6.46
N ALA A 116 5.57 6.74 5.84
CA ALA A 116 6.21 5.57 6.44
C ALA A 116 7.68 5.84 6.75
N TRP A 117 8.41 6.41 5.80
CA TRP A 117 9.80 6.77 6.01
C TRP A 117 9.98 7.95 6.96
N ALA A 118 9.13 8.98 6.91
CA ALA A 118 9.18 10.08 7.88
C ALA A 118 9.05 9.57 9.33
N MET A 119 8.06 8.68 9.58
CA MET A 119 7.86 8.07 10.88
C MET A 119 9.03 7.18 11.30
N LYS A 120 9.58 6.38 10.38
CA LYS A 120 10.76 5.56 10.65
C LYS A 120 11.97 6.42 11.01
N ASN A 121 12.29 7.42 10.19
CA ASN A 121 13.44 8.30 10.40
C ASN A 121 13.29 9.07 11.72
N HIS A 122 12.09 9.54 12.04
CA HIS A 122 11.84 10.20 13.31
C HIS A 122 12.01 9.25 14.50
N ARG A 123 11.46 8.02 14.41
CA ARG A 123 11.66 6.99 15.45
C ARG A 123 13.13 6.63 15.63
N ASP A 124 13.87 6.49 14.54
CA ASP A 124 15.28 6.11 14.58
C ASP A 124 16.17 7.24 15.12
N THR A 125 15.76 8.52 14.96
CA THR A 125 16.52 9.69 15.44
C THR A 125 16.12 10.18 16.83
N GLN A 126 14.83 10.13 17.18
CA GLN A 126 14.28 10.68 18.44
C GLN A 126 13.82 9.59 19.43
N GLY A 127 13.70 8.34 18.98
CA GLY A 127 13.11 7.27 19.77
C GLY A 127 11.58 7.32 19.79
N LEU A 128 10.99 6.47 20.64
CA LEU A 128 9.55 6.52 20.93
C LEU A 128 9.32 7.43 22.15
N PRO A 129 8.22 8.20 22.19
CA PRO A 129 7.82 8.89 23.41
C PRO A 129 7.66 7.88 24.56
N LYS A 130 8.14 8.25 25.76
CA LYS A 130 8.05 7.45 26.99
C LYS A 130 6.71 7.66 27.68
#